data_AF-A0A3A9BQT7-F1
#
_entry.id   AF-A0A3A9BQT7-F1
#
_cell.length_a   1.000
_cell.length_b   1.000
_cell.length_c   1.000
_cell.angle_alpha   90.00
_cell.angle_beta   90.00
_cell.angle_gamma   90.00
#
_symmetry.space_group_name_H-M   'P 1'
#
loop_
_entity.id
_entity.type
_entity.pdbx_description
1 polymer ?
#
loop_
_entity_poly.entity_id
_entity_poly.type
_entity_poly.pdbx_seq_one_letter_code
_entity_poly.pdbx_strand_id
1 'polypeptide(L)'
;MRKVQKILLGIFLGGVLLGGIGTGVALVEYSSLAYGGERLIGEEGMVTREIDYTFVPGEERISIVSGYWIDGVEVDDTVPEGIIRYEVTYNEKTVEPSVCSWEASKAQQEAWEDENQVTEYEVFQEDVQEAVMDAEETEVTNSQEDDMGEDETLRPSEMRQTCLEFRVRYIHSDFAVLMECKDEILAELKQKRIFNYQMSYVAEVRIRANSKTIPYIRSQSTRYSVYP
;
A
#
# COMPACT_ATOMS: atom_id res chain seq x y z
N MET A 1 47.52 -49.20 -34.34
CA MET A 1 47.52 -48.22 -33.23
C MET A 1 48.78 -48.41 -32.37
N ARG A 2 49.59 -47.36 -32.22
CA ARG A 2 50.79 -47.36 -31.36
C ARG A 2 50.37 -47.52 -29.89
N LYS A 3 51.21 -48.13 -29.03
CA LYS A 3 50.90 -48.38 -27.60
C LYS A 3 50.38 -47.12 -26.88
N VAL A 4 50.96 -45.96 -27.20
CA VAL A 4 50.57 -44.65 -26.65
C VAL A 4 49.14 -44.24 -27.02
N GLN A 5 48.68 -44.50 -28.26
CA GLN A 5 47.33 -44.17 -28.70
C GLN A 5 46.25 -44.99 -27.98
N LYS A 6 46.56 -46.25 -27.64
CA LYS A 6 45.65 -47.11 -26.87
C LYS A 6 45.49 -46.63 -25.43
N ILE A 7 46.57 -46.11 -24.83
CA ILE A 7 46.57 -45.54 -23.47
C ILE A 7 45.76 -44.22 -23.45
N LEU A 8 46.00 -43.34 -24.42
CA LEU A 8 45.28 -42.06 -24.53
C LEU A 8 43.77 -42.26 -24.75
N LEU A 9 43.38 -43.22 -25.60
CA LEU A 9 41.97 -43.56 -25.81
C LEU A 9 41.32 -44.10 -24.53
N GLY A 10 42.05 -44.90 -23.75
CA GLY A 10 41.57 -45.41 -22.46
C GLY A 10 41.35 -44.30 -21.42
N ILE A 11 42.28 -43.34 -21.31
CA ILE A 11 42.13 -42.18 -20.42
C ILE A 11 40.95 -41.30 -20.86
N PHE A 12 40.79 -41.08 -22.17
CA PHE A 12 39.68 -40.31 -22.71
C PHE A 12 38.32 -40.95 -22.41
N LEU A 13 38.15 -42.24 -22.73
CA LEU A 13 36.91 -42.98 -22.45
C LEU A 13 36.64 -43.09 -20.95
N GLY A 14 37.67 -43.28 -20.14
CA GLY A 14 37.55 -43.28 -18.68
C GLY A 14 37.08 -41.93 -18.13
N GLY A 15 37.61 -40.82 -18.65
CA GLY A 15 37.17 -39.47 -18.29
C GLY A 15 35.73 -39.18 -18.70
N VAL A 16 35.34 -39.57 -19.92
CA VAL A 16 33.96 -39.42 -20.41
C VAL A 16 33.00 -40.27 -19.58
N LEU A 17 33.38 -41.50 -19.21
CA LEU A 17 32.56 -42.37 -18.36
C LEU A 17 32.40 -41.80 -16.94
N LEU A 18 33.49 -41.37 -16.30
CA LEU A 18 33.45 -40.77 -14.96
C LEU A 18 32.63 -39.47 -14.96
N GLY A 19 32.81 -38.64 -15.98
CA GLY A 19 32.00 -37.45 -16.20
C GLY A 19 30.52 -37.80 -16.35
N GLY A 20 30.19 -38.78 -17.19
CA GLY A 20 28.81 -39.23 -17.40
C GLY A 20 28.14 -39.77 -16.12
N ILE A 21 28.87 -40.55 -15.32
CA ILE A 21 28.37 -41.04 -14.02
C ILE A 21 28.12 -39.87 -13.06
N GLY A 22 29.07 -38.93 -12.95
CA GLY A 22 28.91 -37.74 -12.10
C GLY A 22 27.71 -36.90 -12.51
N THR A 23 27.53 -36.63 -13.80
CA THR A 23 26.39 -35.88 -14.32
C THR A 23 25.07 -36.62 -14.12
N GLY A 24 25.06 -37.95 -14.28
CA GLY A 24 23.87 -38.79 -14.07
C GLY A 24 23.41 -38.81 -12.61
N VAL A 25 24.35 -38.95 -11.67
CA VAL A 25 24.06 -38.89 -10.23
C VAL A 25 23.49 -37.52 -9.84
N ALA A 26 24.11 -36.44 -10.33
CA ALA A 26 23.60 -35.09 -10.08
C ALA A 26 22.17 -34.90 -10.63
N LEU A 27 21.90 -35.32 -11.86
CA LEU A 27 20.55 -35.21 -12.44
C LEU A 27 19.49 -35.97 -11.63
N VAL A 28 19.79 -37.18 -11.18
CA VAL A 28 18.85 -37.97 -10.35
C VAL A 28 18.64 -37.31 -8.98
N GLU A 29 19.70 -36.77 -8.38
CA GLU A 29 19.63 -36.11 -7.08
C GLU A 29 18.78 -34.84 -7.13
N TYR A 30 18.96 -34.01 -8.16
CA TYR A 30 18.23 -32.76 -8.35
C TYR A 30 16.88 -32.90 -9.09
N SER A 31 16.56 -34.06 -9.67
CA SER A 31 15.26 -34.27 -10.36
C SER A 31 14.07 -34.39 -9.41
N SER A 32 14.29 -34.47 -8.09
CA SER A 32 13.24 -34.69 -7.08
C SER A 32 12.90 -33.43 -6.27
N LEU A 33 13.06 -32.25 -6.87
CA LEU A 33 12.73 -30.98 -6.21
C LEU A 33 11.23 -30.91 -5.90
N ALA A 34 10.91 -30.68 -4.64
CA ALA A 34 9.56 -30.44 -4.16
C ALA A 34 9.33 -28.94 -3.96
N TYR A 35 8.10 -28.50 -4.18
CA TYR A 35 7.70 -27.15 -3.79
C TYR A 35 7.64 -27.06 -2.26
N GLY A 36 8.40 -26.14 -1.70
CA GLY A 36 8.58 -25.95 -0.26
C GLY A 36 7.51 -25.07 0.38
N GLY A 37 6.70 -24.36 -0.41
CA GLY A 37 5.76 -23.34 0.07
C GLY A 37 6.30 -21.93 -0.16
N GLU A 38 5.78 -20.98 0.62
CA GLU A 38 6.16 -19.57 0.57
C GLU A 38 7.22 -19.27 1.63
N ARG A 39 8.15 -18.37 1.28
CA ARG A 39 9.19 -17.90 2.18
C ARG A 39 9.35 -16.39 2.01
N LEU A 40 9.22 -15.66 3.12
CA LEU A 40 9.52 -14.24 3.15
C LEU A 40 11.03 -14.04 3.27
N ILE A 41 11.59 -13.15 2.46
CA ILE A 41 12.98 -12.73 2.57
C ILE A 41 13.08 -11.20 2.56
N GLY A 42 14.18 -10.68 3.11
CA GLY A 42 14.40 -9.24 3.28
C GLY A 42 13.91 -8.68 4.62
N GLU A 43 13.44 -9.51 5.55
CA GLU A 43 13.05 -9.06 6.90
C GLU A 43 14.24 -8.59 7.74
N GLU A 44 15.45 -9.08 7.45
CA GLU A 44 16.68 -8.70 8.16
C GLU A 44 17.05 -7.22 8.01
N GLY A 45 16.55 -6.55 6.96
CA GLY A 45 16.79 -5.14 6.68
C GLY A 45 15.72 -4.20 7.23
N MET A 46 14.78 -4.70 8.04
CA MET A 46 13.66 -3.90 8.54
C MET A 46 14.11 -2.89 9.58
N VAL A 47 13.80 -1.62 9.33
CA VAL A 47 14.02 -0.51 10.24
C VAL A 47 12.73 0.30 10.38
N THR A 48 12.55 0.87 11.57
CA THR A 48 11.44 1.79 11.85
C THR A 48 11.93 3.22 11.73
N ARG A 49 11.23 4.03 10.92
CA ARG A 49 11.52 5.45 10.74
C ARG A 49 10.28 6.28 11.00
N GLU A 50 10.49 7.39 11.69
CA GLU A 50 9.48 8.41 11.92
C GLU A 50 9.61 9.50 10.84
N ILE A 51 8.50 9.83 10.17
CA ILE A 51 8.39 10.91 9.20
C ILE A 51 7.33 11.88 9.72
N ASP A 52 7.76 13.08 10.08
CA ASP A 52 6.89 14.12 10.63
C ASP A 52 6.45 15.09 9.53
N TYR A 53 5.14 15.29 9.41
CA TYR A 53 4.54 16.34 8.62
C TYR A 53 3.98 17.42 9.55
N THR A 54 4.38 18.67 9.31
CA THR A 54 3.97 19.82 10.13
C THR A 54 3.03 20.71 9.33
N PHE A 55 1.94 21.14 9.96
CA PHE A 55 0.96 22.07 9.40
C PHE A 55 0.43 23.01 10.48
N VAL A 56 -0.33 24.02 10.08
CA VAL A 56 -0.97 24.97 11.00
C VAL A 56 -2.44 24.59 11.19
N PRO A 57 -2.84 24.10 12.39
CA PRO A 57 -4.24 23.79 12.67
C PRO A 57 -5.14 25.02 12.51
N GLY A 58 -6.22 24.87 11.76
CA GLY A 58 -7.20 25.94 11.52
C GLY A 58 -7.01 26.73 10.22
N GLU A 59 -5.82 26.72 9.62
CA GLU A 59 -5.60 27.27 8.27
C GLU A 59 -5.75 26.21 7.18
N GLU A 60 -5.40 24.96 7.51
CA GLU A 60 -5.43 23.84 6.59
C GLU A 60 -6.32 22.70 7.10
N ARG A 61 -7.01 22.04 6.16
CA ARG A 61 -7.66 20.74 6.38
C ARG A 61 -6.81 19.67 5.71
N ILE A 62 -6.51 18.61 6.45
CA ILE A 62 -5.68 17.53 5.96
C ILE A 62 -6.55 16.37 5.51
N SER A 63 -6.35 15.92 4.27
CA SER A 63 -6.92 14.67 3.77
C SER A 63 -5.82 13.63 3.68
N ILE A 64 -5.90 12.57 4.49
CA ILE A 64 -4.97 11.43 4.38
C ILE A 64 -5.52 10.49 3.31
N VAL A 65 -4.75 10.30 2.25
CA VAL A 65 -5.04 9.32 1.21
C VAL A 65 -4.63 7.95 1.75
N SER A 66 -5.60 7.14 2.16
CA SER A 66 -5.32 5.81 2.71
C SER A 66 -4.89 4.87 1.59
N GLY A 67 -3.65 4.39 1.69
CA GLY A 67 -3.13 3.32 0.86
C GLY A 67 -3.31 1.94 1.51
N TYR A 68 -2.84 0.89 0.82
CA TYR A 68 -2.94 -0.51 1.28
C TYR A 68 -2.30 -0.77 2.66
N TRP A 69 -1.32 0.04 3.07
CA TRP A 69 -0.59 -0.12 4.32
C TRP A 69 -1.11 0.71 5.49
N ILE A 70 -2.10 1.58 5.27
CA ILE A 70 -2.61 2.50 6.29
C ILE A 70 -3.94 1.96 6.81
N ASP A 71 -3.97 1.59 8.09
CA ASP A 71 -5.16 1.04 8.76
C ASP A 71 -6.00 2.14 9.46
N GLY A 72 -5.41 3.32 9.65
CA GLY A 72 -6.09 4.46 10.27
C GLY A 72 -5.13 5.44 10.92
N VAL A 73 -5.70 6.40 11.64
CA VAL A 73 -4.94 7.37 12.44
C VAL A 73 -5.14 7.05 13.91
N GLU A 74 -4.04 6.74 14.59
CA GLU A 74 -3.99 6.52 16.03
C GLU A 74 -3.87 7.87 16.75
N VAL A 75 -4.61 8.00 17.85
CA VAL A 75 -4.52 9.18 18.72
C VAL A 75 -3.33 9.00 19.66
N ASP A 76 -2.36 9.90 19.56
CA ASP A 76 -1.19 9.93 20.43
C ASP A 76 -0.91 11.37 20.86
N ASP A 77 -1.22 11.67 22.13
CA ASP A 77 -1.04 13.00 22.72
C ASP A 77 0.44 13.35 22.96
N THR A 78 1.38 12.42 22.76
CA THR A 78 2.82 12.73 22.78
C THR A 78 3.28 13.48 21.53
N VAL A 79 2.53 13.37 20.43
CA VAL A 79 2.78 14.14 19.21
C VAL A 79 2.30 15.58 19.43
N PRO A 80 3.12 16.61 19.10
CA PRO A 80 2.70 17.99 19.21
C PRO A 80 1.48 18.32 18.33
N GLU A 81 0.70 19.30 18.78
CA GLU A 81 -0.43 19.84 18.01
C GLU A 81 0.06 20.40 16.67
N GLY A 82 -0.60 20.02 15.56
CA GLY A 82 -0.19 20.42 14.20
C GLY A 82 0.89 19.53 13.58
N ILE A 83 1.23 18.39 14.19
CA ILE A 83 2.14 17.39 13.62
C ILE A 83 1.38 16.08 13.39
N ILE A 84 1.59 15.50 12.20
CA ILE A 84 1.20 14.13 11.86
C ILE A 84 2.47 13.32 11.70
N ARG A 85 2.62 12.28 12.53
CA ARG A 85 3.78 11.40 12.53
C ARG A 85 3.45 10.09 11.82
N TYR A 86 4.23 9.75 10.81
CA TYR A 86 4.19 8.45 10.16
C TYR A 86 5.31 7.59 10.74
N GLU A 87 4.97 6.53 11.45
CA GLU A 87 5.89 5.50 11.90
C GLU A 87 5.85 4.35 10.89
N VAL A 88 6.94 4.17 10.15
CA VAL A 88 7.02 3.24 9.03
C VAL A 88 8.08 2.20 9.33
N THR A 89 7.70 0.93 9.33
CA THR A 89 8.63 -0.20 9.39
C THR A 89 8.85 -0.73 7.97
N TYR A 90 10.04 -0.51 7.44
CA TYR A 90 10.40 -0.83 6.05
C TYR A 90 11.81 -1.37 5.92
N ASN A 91 12.08 -2.03 4.80
CA ASN A 91 13.40 -2.51 4.48
C ASN A 91 14.25 -1.38 3.87
N GLU A 92 15.20 -0.86 4.64
CA GLU A 92 16.05 0.28 4.23
C GLU A 92 16.92 0.00 3.01
N LYS A 93 17.19 -1.28 2.74
CA LYS A 93 18.02 -1.68 1.62
C LYS A 93 17.25 -1.70 0.30
N THR A 94 15.92 -1.71 0.31
CA THR A 94 15.11 -1.90 -0.90
C THR A 94 14.23 -0.70 -1.22
N VAL A 95 13.67 -0.06 -0.21
CA VAL A 95 12.71 1.02 -0.39
C VAL A 95 13.03 2.24 0.47
N GLU A 96 12.60 3.40 0.01
CA GLU A 96 12.66 4.65 0.74
C GLU A 96 11.23 5.21 0.89
N PRO A 97 10.69 5.26 2.12
CA PRO A 97 9.39 5.85 2.38
C PRO A 97 9.48 7.38 2.39
N SER A 98 8.46 8.02 1.83
CA SER A 98 8.30 9.47 1.85
C SER A 98 6.82 9.85 1.90
N VAL A 99 6.53 11.00 2.49
CA VAL A 99 5.19 11.57 2.51
C VAL A 99 5.16 12.73 1.52
N CYS A 100 4.27 12.66 0.53
CA CYS A 100 4.05 13.73 -0.42
C CYS A 100 2.82 14.52 -0.02
N SER A 101 2.94 15.84 0.06
CA SER A 101 1.84 16.76 0.26
C SER A 101 1.52 17.52 -1.02
N TRP A 102 0.25 17.63 -1.38
CA TRP A 102 -0.21 18.53 -2.44
C TRP A 102 -1.53 19.20 -2.04
N GLU A 103 -1.79 20.38 -2.61
CA GLU A 103 -3.07 21.06 -2.44
C GLU A 103 -4.12 20.43 -3.35
N ALA A 104 -5.29 20.11 -2.80
CA ALA A 104 -6.40 19.55 -3.57
C ALA A 104 -6.96 20.59 -4.55
N SER A 105 -7.14 20.19 -5.81
CA SER A 105 -7.78 21.06 -6.82
C SER A 105 -9.27 21.22 -6.53
N LYS A 106 -9.88 22.34 -6.95
CA LYS A 106 -11.31 22.61 -6.73
C LYS A 106 -12.23 21.46 -7.18
N ALA A 107 -11.93 20.84 -8.32
CA ALA A 107 -12.68 19.68 -8.82
C ALA A 107 -12.58 18.43 -7.91
N GLN A 108 -11.44 18.24 -7.22
CA GLN A 108 -11.29 17.17 -6.23
C GLN A 108 -12.03 17.50 -4.94
N GLN A 109 -12.00 18.76 -4.52
CA GLN A 109 -12.76 19.23 -3.35
C GLN A 109 -14.27 19.03 -3.56
N GLU A 110 -14.80 19.42 -4.73
CA GLU A 110 -16.21 19.24 -5.12
C GLU A 110 -16.60 17.75 -5.19
N ALA A 111 -15.77 16.90 -5.81
CA ALA A 111 -16.03 15.46 -5.87
C ALA A 111 -16.07 14.79 -4.48
N TRP A 112 -15.28 15.29 -3.52
CA TRP A 112 -15.27 14.78 -2.14
C TRP A 112 -16.40 15.30 -1.27
N GLU A 113 -17.02 16.43 -1.63
CA GLU A 113 -18.22 16.92 -0.96
C GLU A 113 -19.45 16.09 -1.37
N ASP A 114 -19.50 15.59 -2.60
CA ASP A 114 -20.56 14.73 -3.11
C ASP A 114 -20.50 13.28 -2.55
N GLU A 115 -19.31 12.68 -2.41
CA GLU A 115 -19.18 11.33 -1.81
C GLU A 115 -19.63 11.29 -0.34
N ASN A 116 -19.51 12.41 0.37
CA ASN A 116 -19.92 12.51 1.77
C ASN A 116 -21.45 12.62 1.96
N GLN A 117 -22.24 12.87 0.90
CA GLN A 117 -23.71 12.87 0.97
C GLN A 117 -24.34 11.46 0.93
N VAL A 118 -23.60 10.43 0.51
CA VAL A 118 -24.16 9.06 0.34
C VAL A 118 -24.00 8.19 1.60
N THR A 119 -23.43 8.71 2.69
CA THR A 119 -23.24 7.97 3.96
C THR A 119 -24.14 8.44 5.11
N GLU A 120 -25.22 9.16 4.81
CA GLU A 120 -26.33 9.30 5.76
C GLU A 120 -27.23 8.06 5.60
N TYR A 121 -27.03 7.10 6.49
CA TYR A 121 -27.83 5.88 6.57
C TYR A 121 -29.33 6.22 6.57
N GLU A 122 -30.06 5.76 5.55
CA GLU A 122 -31.51 5.61 5.63
C GLU A 122 -31.81 4.65 6.79
N VAL A 123 -32.23 5.21 7.92
CA VAL A 123 -32.84 4.46 9.01
C VAL A 123 -34.21 3.98 8.49
N PHE A 124 -34.22 2.78 7.92
CA PHE A 124 -35.45 2.00 7.75
C PHE A 124 -36.09 1.78 9.12
N GLN A 125 -37.18 2.50 9.40
CA GLN A 125 -38.16 2.10 10.42
C GLN A 125 -39.40 1.58 9.69
N GLU A 126 -39.58 0.25 9.70
CA GLU A 126 -40.83 -0.39 9.34
C GLU A 126 -41.82 -0.29 10.52
N ASP A 127 -42.98 0.31 10.18
CA ASP A 127 -44.36 0.01 10.58
C ASP A 127 -44.80 0.06 12.06
N VAL A 128 -45.80 0.92 12.35
CA VAL A 128 -47.21 0.53 12.60
C VAL A 128 -48.18 1.73 12.39
N GLN A 129 -49.14 1.57 11.47
CA GLN A 129 -50.56 2.02 11.34
C GLN A 129 -51.09 3.17 12.24
N GLU A 130 -52.00 4.08 11.84
CA GLU A 130 -53.23 3.94 11.03
C GLU A 130 -53.85 5.35 10.76
N ALA A 131 -54.47 5.53 9.58
CA ALA A 131 -55.58 6.45 9.21
C ALA A 131 -55.48 7.97 9.54
N VAL A 132 -55.80 8.94 8.66
CA VAL A 132 -57.04 9.15 7.88
C VAL A 132 -56.78 10.14 6.72
N MET A 133 -57.53 9.91 5.65
CA MET A 133 -57.84 10.68 4.42
C MET A 133 -57.88 12.22 4.46
N ASP A 134 -57.54 12.81 3.30
CA ASP A 134 -58.31 13.77 2.45
C ASP A 134 -57.32 14.76 1.78
N ALA A 135 -57.07 14.68 0.47
CA ALA A 135 -57.87 15.13 -0.68
C ALA A 135 -57.55 16.58 -1.12
N GLU A 136 -57.40 16.69 -2.45
CA GLU A 136 -57.47 17.88 -3.32
C GLU A 136 -56.19 18.58 -3.83
N GLU A 137 -56.13 18.52 -5.17
CA GLU A 137 -55.45 19.32 -6.19
C GLU A 137 -55.19 20.79 -5.85
N THR A 138 -54.11 21.37 -6.38
CA THR A 138 -54.14 22.42 -7.44
C THR A 138 -52.73 22.94 -7.73
N GLU A 139 -52.28 22.78 -8.98
CA GLU A 139 -52.00 23.84 -9.97
C GLU A 139 -50.57 24.41 -9.98
N VAL A 140 -49.89 24.04 -11.06
CA VAL A 140 -48.72 24.72 -11.61
C VAL A 140 -49.16 26.06 -12.19
N THR A 141 -48.60 27.18 -11.75
CA THR A 141 -48.45 28.36 -12.60
C THR A 141 -47.10 29.04 -12.39
N ASN A 142 -46.63 29.61 -13.50
CA ASN A 142 -45.27 29.94 -13.85
C ASN A 142 -45.03 31.46 -13.68
N SER A 143 -43.76 31.86 -13.77
CA SER A 143 -43.23 33.21 -14.06
C SER A 143 -43.17 34.24 -12.91
N GLN A 144 -41.96 34.60 -12.47
CA GLN A 144 -41.28 35.83 -12.93
C GLN A 144 -39.91 35.98 -12.25
N GLU A 145 -38.89 36.18 -13.09
CA GLU A 145 -37.58 36.72 -12.73
C GLU A 145 -37.73 38.22 -12.44
N ASP A 146 -37.09 38.71 -11.37
CA ASP A 146 -36.65 40.11 -11.23
C ASP A 146 -35.52 40.19 -10.17
N ASP A 147 -34.30 40.24 -10.68
CA ASP A 147 -33.13 41.09 -10.36
C ASP A 147 -32.82 41.59 -8.92
N MET A 148 -31.57 41.27 -8.52
CA MET A 148 -30.61 42.01 -7.69
C MET A 148 -30.87 42.27 -6.20
N GLY A 149 -30.12 41.54 -5.38
CA GLY A 149 -29.69 41.94 -4.06
C GLY A 149 -28.43 41.18 -3.70
N GLU A 150 -27.28 41.82 -3.90
CA GLU A 150 -25.96 41.37 -3.44
C GLU A 150 -26.03 41.03 -1.94
N ASP A 151 -26.09 39.74 -1.61
CA ASP A 151 -25.63 39.29 -0.30
C ASP A 151 -24.25 38.69 -0.54
N GLU A 152 -23.22 39.51 -0.31
CA GLU A 152 -21.89 39.03 0.01
C GLU A 152 -21.97 38.21 1.30
N THR A 153 -22.58 37.02 1.22
CA THR A 153 -22.42 35.99 2.22
C THR A 153 -20.95 35.62 2.18
N LEU A 154 -20.19 36.23 3.08
CA LEU A 154 -18.84 35.89 3.49
C LEU A 154 -18.62 34.40 3.28
N ARG A 155 -17.94 34.04 2.19
CA ARG A 155 -17.50 32.67 1.95
C ARG A 155 -16.75 32.24 3.20
N PRO A 156 -17.09 31.11 3.84
CA PRO A 156 -16.25 30.58 4.91
C PRO A 156 -14.86 30.47 4.31
N SER A 157 -13.90 31.17 4.90
CA SER A 157 -12.50 31.18 4.50
C SER A 157 -12.11 29.79 4.01
N GLU A 158 -11.88 29.67 2.70
CA GLU A 158 -11.56 28.41 2.02
C GLU A 158 -10.34 27.82 2.73
N MET A 159 -10.54 26.94 3.73
CA MET A 159 -9.43 26.28 4.41
C MET A 159 -8.68 25.52 3.34
N ARG A 160 -7.36 25.71 3.26
CA ARG A 160 -6.55 25.04 2.25
C ARG A 160 -6.67 23.54 2.49
N GLN A 161 -7.17 22.80 1.49
CA GLN A 161 -7.25 21.35 1.57
C GLN A 161 -5.91 20.77 1.11
N THR A 162 -5.15 20.21 2.05
CA THR A 162 -3.85 19.58 1.78
C THR A 162 -4.01 18.07 1.86
N CYS A 163 -3.65 17.36 0.80
CA CYS A 163 -3.65 15.91 0.77
C CYS A 163 -2.27 15.37 1.13
N LEU A 164 -2.25 14.36 2.01
CA LEU A 164 -1.05 13.61 2.35
C LEU A 164 -1.15 12.20 1.79
N GLU A 165 -0.16 11.82 0.99
CA GLU A 165 -0.02 10.47 0.47
C GLU A 165 1.30 9.88 0.91
N PHE A 166 1.21 8.68 1.47
CA PHE A 166 2.36 7.86 1.75
C PHE A 166 2.84 7.19 0.47
N ARG A 167 4.08 7.47 0.07
CA ARG A 167 4.72 6.88 -1.11
C ARG A 167 5.95 6.10 -0.71
N VAL A 168 6.13 4.98 -1.37
CA VAL A 168 7.30 4.12 -1.22
C VAL A 168 8.06 4.15 -2.54
N ARG A 169 9.29 4.67 -2.52
CA ARG A 169 10.17 4.63 -3.68
C ARG A 169 11.04 3.39 -3.61
N TYR A 170 11.03 2.61 -4.66
CA TYR A 170 11.97 1.51 -4.82
C TYR A 170 13.36 2.04 -5.21
N ILE A 171 14.38 1.76 -4.40
CA ILE A 171 15.73 2.34 -4.55
C ILE A 171 16.80 1.32 -4.93
N HIS A 172 16.55 0.02 -4.75
CA HIS A 172 17.57 -1.01 -4.95
C HIS A 172 17.10 -2.16 -5.84
N SER A 173 17.78 -3.30 -5.83
CA SER A 173 17.41 -4.47 -6.62
C SER A 173 17.05 -5.66 -5.71
N ASP A 174 15.92 -6.30 -5.98
CA ASP A 174 15.45 -7.49 -5.27
C ASP A 174 16.45 -8.64 -5.40
N PHE A 175 17.15 -8.67 -6.53
CA PHE A 175 18.19 -9.63 -6.78
C PHE A 175 19.37 -9.47 -5.83
N ALA A 176 19.70 -8.24 -5.40
CA ALA A 176 20.76 -8.03 -4.42
C ALA A 176 20.38 -8.64 -3.07
N VAL A 177 19.14 -8.43 -2.61
CA VAL A 177 18.61 -9.05 -1.38
C VAL A 177 18.57 -10.57 -1.51
N LEU A 178 18.12 -11.08 -2.65
CA LEU A 178 18.15 -12.52 -2.94
C LEU A 178 19.57 -13.10 -2.86
N MET A 179 20.58 -12.36 -3.35
CA MET A 179 21.97 -12.77 -3.30
C MET A 179 22.56 -12.70 -1.88
N GLU A 180 22.06 -11.82 -1.01
CA GLU A 180 22.38 -11.86 0.42
C GLU A 180 21.85 -13.15 1.06
N CYS A 181 20.62 -13.55 0.74
CA CYS A 181 20.00 -14.80 1.25
C CYS A 181 20.47 -16.08 0.52
N LYS A 182 21.47 -16.00 -0.36
CA LYS A 182 21.92 -17.12 -1.22
C LYS A 182 22.23 -18.38 -0.42
N ASP A 183 22.91 -18.26 0.71
CA ASP A 183 23.38 -19.43 1.45
C ASP A 183 22.22 -20.24 2.04
N GLU A 184 21.13 -19.57 2.43
CA GLU A 184 19.90 -20.22 2.87
C GLU A 184 19.17 -20.91 1.72
N ILE A 185 19.06 -20.23 0.58
CA ILE A 185 18.49 -20.79 -0.65
C ILE A 185 19.25 -22.05 -1.07
N LEU A 186 20.58 -22.02 -0.98
CA LEU A 186 21.42 -23.19 -1.27
C LEU A 186 21.22 -24.31 -0.25
N ALA A 187 21.02 -23.99 1.03
CA ALA A 187 20.70 -24.99 2.05
C ALA A 187 19.35 -25.68 1.77
N GLU A 188 18.35 -24.94 1.29
CA GLU A 188 17.04 -25.45 0.90
C GLU A 188 17.08 -26.30 -0.37
N LEU A 189 17.85 -25.86 -1.37
CA LEU A 189 18.10 -26.64 -2.59
C LEU A 189 18.79 -27.97 -2.29
N LYS A 190 19.72 -28.01 -1.32
CA LYS A 190 20.32 -29.27 -0.83
C LYS A 190 19.29 -30.20 -0.19
N GLN A 191 18.24 -29.64 0.41
CA GLN A 191 17.10 -30.38 0.94
C GLN A 191 16.07 -30.74 -0.14
N LYS A 192 16.37 -30.47 -1.42
CA LYS A 192 15.50 -30.69 -2.57
C LYS A 192 14.17 -29.92 -2.47
N ARG A 193 14.20 -28.72 -1.90
CA ARG A 193 13.04 -27.84 -1.80
C ARG A 193 13.29 -26.54 -2.54
N ILE A 194 12.29 -26.08 -3.28
CA ILE A 194 12.24 -24.75 -3.89
C ILE A 194 11.03 -24.01 -3.32
N PHE A 195 11.26 -22.80 -2.84
CA PHE A 195 10.21 -21.96 -2.26
C PHE A 195 9.83 -20.83 -3.23
N ASN A 196 8.64 -20.29 -3.05
CA ASN A 196 8.28 -18.99 -3.60
C ASN A 196 8.81 -17.91 -2.66
N TYR A 197 9.82 -17.17 -3.11
CA TYR A 197 10.45 -16.12 -2.32
C TYR A 197 9.69 -14.81 -2.50
N GLN A 198 8.96 -14.40 -1.46
CA GLN A 198 8.28 -13.11 -1.40
C GLN A 198 9.17 -12.09 -0.71
N MET A 199 9.32 -10.90 -1.31
CA MET A 199 10.10 -9.83 -0.68
C MET A 199 9.23 -9.08 0.33
N SER A 200 9.78 -8.82 1.51
CA SER A 200 9.17 -7.90 2.46
C SER A 200 9.78 -6.51 2.31
N TYR A 201 8.97 -5.56 1.79
CA TYR A 201 9.39 -4.17 1.54
C TYR A 201 8.95 -3.22 2.65
N VAL A 202 7.67 -3.28 3.02
CA VAL A 202 7.05 -2.49 4.08
C VAL A 202 6.23 -3.45 4.91
N ALA A 203 6.54 -3.53 6.20
CA ALA A 203 5.84 -4.39 7.13
C ALA A 203 4.61 -3.68 7.72
N GLU A 204 4.78 -2.41 8.10
CA GLU A 204 3.74 -1.67 8.81
C GLU A 204 3.89 -0.16 8.62
N VAL A 205 2.75 0.54 8.54
CA VAL A 205 2.68 2.01 8.54
C VAL A 205 1.64 2.43 9.57
N ARG A 206 2.06 3.13 10.62
CA ARG A 206 1.16 3.74 11.62
C ARG A 206 1.18 5.25 11.48
N ILE A 207 0.01 5.86 11.53
CA ILE A 207 -0.13 7.31 11.54
C ILE A 207 -0.55 7.71 12.95
N ARG A 208 0.20 8.62 13.56
CA ARG A 208 -0.08 9.15 14.89
C ARG A 208 -0.30 10.65 14.83
N ALA A 209 -1.36 11.10 15.48
CA ALA A 209 -1.67 12.52 15.59
C ALA A 209 -2.23 12.84 16.97
N ASN A 210 -1.99 14.08 17.42
CA ASN A 210 -2.55 14.58 18.67
C ASN A 210 -4.08 14.60 18.64
N SER A 211 -4.74 14.36 19.77
CA SER A 211 -6.22 14.44 19.88
C SER A 211 -6.83 15.75 19.36
N LYS A 212 -6.12 16.87 19.51
CA LYS A 212 -6.55 18.18 18.98
C LYS A 212 -6.35 18.35 17.48
N THR A 213 -5.49 17.53 16.89
CA THR A 213 -5.15 17.54 15.46
C THR A 213 -6.11 16.66 14.66
N ILE A 214 -6.63 15.59 15.26
CA ILE A 214 -7.60 14.67 14.66
C ILE A 214 -8.81 15.36 13.99
N PRO A 215 -9.47 16.38 14.58
CA PRO A 215 -10.61 17.05 13.94
C PRO A 215 -10.29 17.72 12.60
N TYR A 216 -9.03 18.05 12.35
CA TYR A 216 -8.56 18.65 11.10
C TYR A 216 -8.17 17.60 10.05
N ILE A 217 -8.16 16.31 10.41
CA ILE A 217 -7.79 15.20 9.57
C ILE A 217 -9.05 14.50 9.05
N ARG A 218 -9.24 14.47 7.74
CA ARG A 218 -10.16 13.58 7.05
C ARG A 218 -9.39 12.35 6.58
N SER A 219 -9.70 11.18 7.14
CA SER A 219 -9.22 9.91 6.59
C SER A 219 -10.07 9.57 5.37
N GLN A 220 -9.46 9.54 4.18
CA GLN A 220 -10.11 9.02 2.99
C GLN A 220 -9.61 7.60 2.76
N SER A 221 -10.46 6.62 3.05
CA SER A 221 -10.23 5.25 2.57
C SER A 221 -10.56 5.19 1.08
N THR A 222 -9.68 5.72 0.23
CA THR A 222 -9.73 5.38 -1.19
C THR A 222 -9.26 3.93 -1.29
N ARG A 223 -10.20 2.99 -1.16
CA ARG A 223 -9.95 1.60 -1.56
C ARG A 223 -9.68 1.67 -3.06
N TYR A 224 -8.42 1.82 -3.44
CA TYR A 224 -7.97 1.50 -4.77
C TYR A 224 -8.30 0.01 -4.94
N SER A 225 -9.44 -0.26 -5.56
CA SER A 225 -9.71 -1.52 -6.23
C SER A 225 -8.60 -1.65 -7.27
N VAL A 226 -7.53 -2.33 -6.90
CA VAL A 226 -6.51 -2.77 -7.83
C VAL A 226 -7.24 -3.54 -8.93
N TYR A 227 -6.98 -3.16 -10.18
CA TYR A 227 -7.59 -3.68 -11.41
C TYR A 227 -7.57 -5.25 -11.50
N PRO A 228 -8.43 -5.85 -12.35
CA PRO A 228 -8.89 -7.24 -12.29
C PRO A 228 -7.85 -8.31 -12.64
#